data_AF-K5W5K7-F1
#
_entry.id   AF-K5W5K7-F1
#
_cell.length_a   1.000
_cell.length_b   1.000
_cell.length_c   1.000
_cell.angle_alpha   90.00
_cell.angle_beta   90.00
_cell.angle_gamma   90.00
#
_symmetry.space_group_name_H-M   'P 1'
#
loop_
_entity.id
_entity.type
_entity.pdbx_description
1 polymer ?
#
loop_
_entity_poly.entity_id
_entity_poly.type
_entity_poly.pdbx_seq_one_letter_code
_entity_poly.pdbx_strand_id
1 'polypeptide(L)'
;DHMYRMAVLAICSSDISLDISKCVMMCIVHDLAEAQVGDIAPKENISKEKKQQLESEAMHNFVHDMLHDSPAAQRIQALWHEYEQGQTPEAKFVKGQLFSYPDILLPRS
;
A
#
# COMPACT_ATOMS: atom_id res chain seq x y z
N ASP A 1 -3.68 10.06 8.04
CA ASP A 1 -5.04 9.59 8.42
C ASP A 1 -5.46 8.35 7.62
N HIS A 2 -5.39 8.41 6.28
CA HIS A 2 -5.77 7.33 5.36
C HIS A 2 -5.15 5.95 5.68
N MET A 3 -3.82 5.86 5.65
CA MET A 3 -3.08 4.60 5.86
C MET A 3 -3.35 3.98 7.24
N TYR A 4 -3.48 4.82 8.28
CA TYR A 4 -3.80 4.37 9.63
C TYR A 4 -5.21 3.74 9.70
N ARG A 5 -6.21 4.39 9.11
CA ARG A 5 -7.57 3.86 9.06
C ARG A 5 -7.65 2.54 8.29
N MET A 6 -6.92 2.42 7.18
CA MET A 6 -6.85 1.17 6.42
C MET A 6 -6.20 0.04 7.21
N ALA A 7 -5.10 0.33 7.90
CA ALA A 7 -4.45 -0.65 8.77
C ALA A 7 -5.39 -1.12 9.89
N VAL A 8 -6.14 -0.21 10.52
CA VAL A 8 -7.14 -0.57 11.53
C VAL A 8 -8.24 -1.47 10.95
N LEU A 9 -8.75 -1.16 9.75
CA LEU A 9 -9.72 -2.03 9.09
C LEU A 9 -9.15 -3.41 8.74
N ALA A 10 -7.90 -3.47 8.30
CA ALA A 10 -7.26 -4.74 7.98
C ALA A 10 -7.19 -5.65 9.22
N ILE A 11 -6.93 -5.08 10.41
CA ILE A 11 -6.98 -5.81 11.69
C ILE A 11 -8.38 -6.37 11.98
N CYS A 12 -9.44 -5.66 11.58
CA CYS A 12 -10.81 -6.08 11.80
C CYS A 12 -11.30 -7.16 10.82
N SER A 13 -10.51 -7.53 9.80
CA SER A 13 -10.91 -8.57 8.85
C SER A 13 -10.98 -9.94 9.52
N SER A 14 -12.06 -10.67 9.24
CA SER A 14 -12.27 -12.06 9.69
C SER A 14 -11.90 -13.10 8.63
N ASP A 15 -11.36 -12.67 7.49
CA ASP A 15 -10.94 -13.55 6.41
C ASP A 15 -9.65 -14.30 6.78
N ILE A 16 -9.81 -15.57 7.15
CA ILE A 16 -8.71 -16.47 7.55
C ILE A 16 -7.78 -16.85 6.40
N SER A 17 -8.13 -16.53 5.15
CA SER A 17 -7.28 -16.80 3.99
C SER A 17 -6.20 -15.73 3.78
N LEU A 18 -6.30 -14.61 4.50
CA LEU A 18 -5.36 -13.48 4.41
C LEU A 18 -4.32 -13.53 5.53
N ASP A 19 -3.08 -13.19 5.20
CA ASP A 19 -2.12 -12.78 6.22
C ASP A 19 -2.42 -11.34 6.67
N ILE A 20 -3.16 -11.20 7.78
CA ILE A 20 -3.54 -9.90 8.34
C ILE A 20 -2.32 -9.04 8.70
N SER A 21 -1.24 -9.65 9.19
CA SER A 21 -0.03 -8.90 9.53
C SER A 21 0.59 -8.28 8.28
N LYS A 22 0.61 -9.04 7.19
CA LYS A 22 1.06 -8.56 5.88
C LYS A 22 0.15 -7.48 5.31
N CYS A 23 -1.17 -7.64 5.39
CA CYS A 23 -2.14 -6.61 4.98
C CYS A 23 -1.91 -5.29 5.73
N VAL A 24 -1.72 -5.34 7.04
CA VAL A 24 -1.45 -4.16 7.87
C VAL A 24 -0.14 -3.49 7.47
N MET A 25 0.94 -4.26 7.31
CA MET A 25 2.23 -3.72 6.86
C MET A 25 2.09 -3.08 5.48
N MET A 26 1.37 -3.71 4.55
CA MET A 26 1.11 -3.20 3.21
C MET A 26 0.31 -1.88 3.24
N CYS A 27 -0.74 -1.78 4.06
CA CYS A 27 -1.50 -0.54 4.26
C CYS A 27 -0.60 0.62 4.72
N ILE A 28 0.41 0.33 5.56
CA ILE A 28 1.34 1.33 6.10
C ILE A 28 2.43 1.73 5.08
N VAL A 29 2.67 0.97 4.02
CA VAL A 29 3.73 1.30 3.06
C VAL A 29 3.24 1.69 1.66
N HIS A 30 1.97 1.43 1.34
CA HIS A 30 1.49 1.59 -0.04
C HIS A 30 1.63 3.02 -0.59
N ASP A 31 1.29 4.03 0.22
CA ASP A 31 1.43 5.45 -0.15
C ASP A 31 2.74 6.08 0.33
N LEU A 32 3.73 5.28 0.75
CA LEU A 32 4.98 5.81 1.27
C LEU A 32 5.75 6.65 0.22
N ALA A 33 5.62 6.30 -1.06
CA ALA A 33 6.20 7.08 -2.14
C ALA A 33 5.53 8.47 -2.25
N GLU A 34 4.21 8.57 -2.06
CA GLU A 34 3.46 9.83 -2.12
C GLU A 34 3.89 10.83 -1.02
N ALA A 35 4.42 10.32 0.10
CA ALA A 35 5.01 11.17 1.13
C ALA A 35 6.23 11.97 0.64
N GLN A 36 6.96 11.45 -0.37
CA GLN A 36 8.14 12.10 -0.94
C GLN A 36 7.84 12.86 -2.24
N VAL A 37 6.99 12.32 -3.12
CA VAL A 37 6.64 13.00 -4.39
C VAL A 37 5.56 14.07 -4.20
N GLY A 38 4.82 14.02 -3.09
CA GLY A 38 3.57 14.74 -2.90
C GLY A 38 2.37 13.94 -3.44
N ASP A 39 1.19 14.19 -2.88
CA ASP A 39 -0.07 13.58 -3.34
C ASP A 39 -0.41 14.15 -4.73
N ILE A 40 -0.01 13.41 -5.76
CA ILE A 40 -0.32 13.70 -7.14
C ILE A 40 -1.79 13.32 -7.38
N ALA A 41 -2.67 14.28 -7.14
CA ALA A 41 -4.09 14.11 -7.39
C ALA A 41 -4.35 13.87 -8.89
N PRO A 42 -5.39 13.09 -9.28
CA PRO A 42 -5.74 12.82 -10.68
C PRO A 42 -6.04 14.05 -11.56
N LYS A 43 -6.09 15.24 -10.95
CA LYS A 43 -6.34 16.54 -11.61
C LYS A 43 -5.05 17.20 -12.10
N GLU A 44 -3.91 16.79 -11.55
CA GLU A 44 -2.59 17.07 -12.07
C GLU A 44 -2.48 16.23 -13.35
N ASN A 45 -2.44 16.84 -14.54
CA ASN A 45 -2.45 16.17 -15.86
C ASN A 45 -1.18 15.33 -16.16
N ILE A 46 -0.78 14.46 -15.23
CA ILE A 46 0.36 13.57 -15.35
C ILE A 46 -0.14 12.18 -15.76
N SER A 47 0.56 11.55 -16.69
CA SER A 47 0.20 10.21 -17.13
C SER A 47 0.42 9.21 -15.99
N LYS A 48 -0.31 8.10 -16.03
CA LYS A 48 -0.16 7.01 -15.05
C LYS A 48 1.28 6.49 -15.01
N GLU A 49 1.91 6.38 -16.18
CA GLU A 49 3.30 5.95 -16.33
C GLU A 49 4.25 6.94 -15.65
N LYS A 50 3.99 8.25 -15.77
CA LYS A 50 4.82 9.26 -15.13
C LYS A 50 4.66 9.24 -13.61
N LYS A 51 3.43 9.05 -13.09
CA LYS A 51 3.18 8.84 -11.64
C LYS A 51 3.98 7.64 -11.13
N GLN A 52 3.84 6.50 -11.79
CA GLN A 52 4.55 5.27 -11.41
C GLN A 52 6.07 5.42 -11.46
N GLN A 53 6.61 6.13 -12.45
CA GLN A 53 8.04 6.40 -12.52
C GLN A 53 8.50 7.23 -11.31
N LEU A 54 7.79 8.32 -10.99
CA LEU A 54 8.15 9.20 -9.87
C LEU A 54 8.06 8.47 -8.53
N GLU A 55 7.02 7.64 -8.35
CA GLU A 55 6.86 6.84 -7.14
C GLU A 55 7.96 5.78 -7.01
N SER A 56 8.34 5.13 -8.11
CA SER A 56 9.44 4.17 -8.11
C SER A 56 10.78 4.84 -7.79
N GLU A 57 11.02 6.05 -8.31
CA GLU A 57 12.22 6.83 -8.00
C GLU A 57 12.25 7.23 -6.51
N ALA A 58 11.11 7.66 -5.95
CA ALA A 58 11.00 7.95 -4.53
C ALA A 58 11.25 6.72 -3.64
N MET A 59 10.63 5.58 -3.97
CA MET A 59 10.84 4.34 -3.23
C MET A 59 12.31 3.88 -3.31
N HIS A 60 12.96 4.04 -4.46
CA HIS A 60 14.39 3.77 -4.62
C HIS A 60 15.23 4.63 -3.65
N ASN A 61 15.04 5.95 -3.64
CA ASN A 61 15.76 6.84 -2.74
C ASN A 61 15.52 6.49 -1.27
N PHE A 62 14.27 6.16 -0.89
CA PHE A 62 13.93 5.75 0.46
C PHE A 62 14.68 4.47 0.89
N VAL A 63 14.74 3.48 0.01
CA VAL A 63 15.36 2.18 0.30
C VAL A 63 16.88 2.26 0.34
N HIS A 64 17.49 2.93 -0.64
CA HIS A 64 18.95 2.94 -0.82
C HIS A 64 19.62 4.09 -0.06
N ASP A 65 19.09 5.31 -0.14
CA ASP A 65 19.76 6.48 0.42
C ASP A 65 19.43 6.67 1.90
N MET A 66 18.18 6.44 2.31
CA MET A 66 17.76 6.67 3.71
C MET A 66 17.92 5.43 4.59
N LEU A 67 17.58 4.25 4.08
CA LEU A 67 17.61 3.01 4.85
C LEU A 67 18.80 2.09 4.52
N HIS A 68 19.69 2.54 3.64
CA HIS A 68 20.97 1.91 3.32
C HIS A 68 20.87 0.41 3.02
N ASP A 69 19.88 0.02 2.20
CA ASP A 69 19.71 -1.37 1.77
C ASP A 69 19.53 -2.38 2.92
N SER A 70 19.08 -1.91 4.08
CA SER A 70 18.84 -2.79 5.22
C SER A 70 17.79 -3.85 4.90
N PRO A 71 17.78 -5.00 5.62
CA PRO A 71 16.74 -6.01 5.44
C PRO A 71 15.31 -5.48 5.64
N ALA A 72 15.15 -4.43 6.45
CA ALA A 72 13.87 -3.74 6.62
C ALA A 72 13.49 -2.94 5.37
N ALA A 73 14.44 -2.24 4.75
CA ALA A 73 14.25 -1.50 3.51
C ALA A 73 13.79 -2.42 2.37
N GLN A 74 14.46 -3.57 2.21
CA GLN A 74 14.10 -4.57 1.21
C GLN A 74 12.69 -5.12 1.42
N ARG A 75 12.28 -5.32 2.69
CA ARG A 75 10.92 -5.74 3.02
C ARG A 75 9.87 -4.70 2.62
N ILE A 76 10.13 -3.42 2.91
CA ILE A 76 9.24 -2.31 2.53
C ILE A 76 9.10 -2.25 1.01
N GLN A 77 10.21 -2.31 0.28
CA GLN A 77 10.22 -2.32 -1.18
C GLN A 77 9.42 -3.49 -1.77
N ALA A 78 9.61 -4.70 -1.22
CA ALA A 78 8.88 -5.88 -1.66
C ALA A 78 7.37 -5.75 -1.42
N LEU A 79 6.95 -5.26 -0.25
CA LEU A 79 5.54 -5.01 0.06
C LEU A 79 4.92 -3.96 -0.86
N TRP A 80 5.64 -2.88 -1.14
CA TRP A 80 5.18 -1.83 -2.05
C TRP A 80 5.02 -2.34 -3.48
N HIS A 81 6.00 -3.10 -3.99
CA HIS A 81 5.89 -3.73 -5.31
C HIS A 81 4.73 -4.73 -5.40
N GLU A 82 4.50 -5.52 -4.36
CA GLU A 82 3.39 -6.46 -4.31
C GLU A 82 2.03 -5.73 -4.37
N TYR A 83 1.89 -4.64 -3.62
CA TYR A 83 0.71 -3.78 -3.66
C TYR A 83 0.48 -3.20 -5.06
N GLU A 84 1.54 -2.69 -5.69
CA GLU A 84 1.46 -2.09 -7.02
C GLU A 84 1.01 -3.10 -8.08
N GLN A 85 1.57 -4.31 -8.03
CA GLN A 85 1.18 -5.42 -8.91
C GLN A 85 -0.27 -5.86 -8.70
N GLY A 86 -0.78 -5.84 -7.47
CA GLY A 86 -2.19 -6.14 -7.16
C GLY A 86 -2.60 -7.59 -7.46
N GLN A 87 -1.67 -8.54 -7.40
CA GLN A 87 -1.93 -9.93 -7.82
C GLN A 87 -2.25 -10.86 -6.65
N THR A 88 -1.64 -10.64 -5.49
CA THR A 88 -1.83 -11.47 -4.29
C THR A 88 -3.18 -11.22 -3.63
N PRO A 89 -3.71 -12.17 -2.84
CA PRO A 89 -4.93 -11.97 -2.06
C PRO A 89 -4.85 -10.72 -1.18
N GLU A 90 -3.71 -10.52 -0.50
CA GLU A 90 -3.47 -9.36 0.37
C GLU A 90 -3.47 -8.06 -0.43
N ALA A 91 -2.74 -8.00 -1.55
CA ALA A 91 -2.71 -6.79 -2.38
C ALA A 91 -4.09 -6.44 -2.95
N LYS A 92 -4.86 -7.45 -3.37
CA LYS A 92 -6.25 -7.25 -3.83
C LYS A 92 -7.17 -6.80 -2.71
N PHE A 93 -7.00 -7.34 -1.51
CA PHE A 93 -7.75 -6.92 -0.32
C PHE A 93 -7.48 -5.45 0.00
N VAL A 94 -6.19 -5.06 0.08
CA VAL A 94 -5.78 -3.69 0.40
C VAL A 94 -6.18 -2.70 -0.69
N LYS A 95 -5.98 -3.03 -1.97
CA LYS A 95 -6.26 -2.15 -3.11
C LYS A 95 -7.74 -2.07 -3.49
N GLY A 96 -8.51 -3.12 -3.23
CA GLY A 96 -9.91 -3.25 -3.66
C GLY A 96 -10.92 -3.13 -2.52
N GLN A 97 -10.83 -4.01 -1.52
CA GLN A 97 -11.87 -4.16 -0.50
C GLN A 97 -11.81 -3.05 0.55
N LEU A 98 -10.61 -2.59 0.92
CA LEU A 98 -10.47 -1.47 1.86
C LEU A 98 -10.87 -0.11 1.26
N PHE A 99 -10.79 0.07 -0.06
CA PHE A 99 -11.26 1.29 -0.73
C PHE A 99 -12.79 1.35 -0.86
N SER A 100 -13.46 0.18 -0.85
CA SER A 100 -14.90 0.04 -0.95
C SER A 100 -15.54 -0.08 0.44
N TYR A 101 -15.38 0.95 1.28
CA TYR A 101 -15.99 1.09 2.62
C TYR A 101 -17.54 1.06 2.52
N PRO A 102 -18.22 -0.10 2.67
CA PRO A 102 -19.03 -0.31 3.87
C PRO A 102 -19.20 -1.77 4.38
N ASP A 103 -18.80 -2.82 3.63
CA ASP A 103 -19.35 -4.17 3.87
C ASP A 103 -18.48 -5.10 4.75
N ILE A 104 -17.30 -4.65 5.22
CA ILE A 104 -16.39 -5.48 6.03
C ILE A 104 -16.87 -5.64 7.49
N LEU A 105 -17.72 -4.73 7.99
CA LEU A 105 -18.20 -4.76 9.38
C LEU A 105 -19.51 -5.52 9.58
N LEU A 106 -20.13 -6.05 8.51
CA LEU A 106 -21.36 -6.83 8.64
C LEU A 106 -21.07 -8.30 8.30
N PRO A 107 -21.47 -9.24 9.17
CA PRO A 107 -21.39 -10.65 8.82
C PRO A 107 -22.24 -10.88 7.57
N ARG A 108 -21.67 -11.54 6.55
CA ARG A 108 -22.45 -12.03 5.41
C ARG A 108 -23.42 -13.08 5.94
N SER A 109 -24.68 -12.71 6.06
CA SER A 109 -25.82 -13.60 6.35
C SER A 109 -26.15 -14.48 5.16
#